data_AF-A0A1X4IYU1-F1
#
_entry.id   AF-A0A1X4IYU1-F1
#
_cell.length_a   1.000
_cell.length_b   1.000
_cell.length_c   1.000
_cell.angle_alpha   90.00
_cell.angle_beta   90.00
_cell.angle_gamma   90.00
#
_symmetry.space_group_name_H-M   'P 1'
#
loop_
_entity.id
_entity.type
_entity.pdbx_description
1 polymer ?
#
loop_
_entity_poly.entity_id
_entity_poly.type
_entity_poly.pdbx_seq_one_letter_code
_entity_poly.pdbx_strand_id
1 'polypeptide(L)'
;MKRRRAHRVPISDQLAVIFENMRLLTGDEKCVFARPRNKSGVLDENRALREFKLFDPAITGHGMRTTFRTWMRKTGSYPHDVMETALSHEKDQLVQADMRDDLLEERRPVMQDWADYLTGGQMPPRLRDQL
;
A
#
# COMPACT_ATOMS: atom_id res chain seq x y z
N MET A 1 16.99 -2.10 9.87
CA MET A 1 16.81 -0.67 9.53
C MET A 1 18.11 -0.16 8.91
N LYS A 2 18.28 -0.31 7.59
CA LYS A 2 19.38 0.30 6.84
C LYS A 2 18.78 1.43 6.00
N ARG A 3 19.13 2.65 6.38
CA ARG A 3 18.78 3.97 5.83
C ARG A 3 17.39 4.54 6.17
N ARG A 4 17.42 5.86 6.24
CA ARG A 4 16.67 6.80 7.10
C ARG A 4 15.77 7.71 6.25
N ARG A 5 15.33 7.22 5.09
CA ARG A 5 14.56 7.96 4.11
C ARG A 5 13.13 7.42 4.12
N ALA A 6 12.17 8.31 4.34
CA ALA A 6 10.76 7.94 4.32
C ALA A 6 10.40 7.37 2.94
N HIS A 7 9.75 6.20 2.93
CA HIS A 7 9.23 5.62 1.70
C HIS A 7 7.82 6.18 1.46
N ARG A 8 7.70 7.06 0.46
CA ARG A 8 6.41 7.60 0.04
C ARG A 8 5.73 6.63 -0.92
N VAL A 9 4.42 6.44 -0.77
CA VAL A 9 3.57 5.64 -1.67
C VAL A 9 2.45 6.54 -2.19
N PRO A 10 2.26 6.68 -3.51
CA PRO A 10 1.11 7.40 -4.07
C PRO A 10 -0.21 6.76 -3.61
N ILE A 11 -1.19 7.60 -3.29
CA ILE A 11 -2.53 7.18 -2.89
C ILE A 11 -3.40 7.14 -4.15
N SER A 12 -4.04 6.00 -4.42
CA SER A 12 -5.07 5.86 -5.45
C SER A 12 -6.43 6.39 -4.96
N ASP A 13 -7.35 6.67 -5.89
CA ASP A 13 -8.67 7.20 -5.56
C ASP A 13 -9.44 6.27 -4.61
N GLN A 14 -9.38 4.96 -4.85
CA GLN A 14 -9.99 3.95 -3.98
C GLN A 14 -9.39 3.96 -2.57
N LEU A 15 -8.07 4.06 -2.46
CA LEU A 15 -7.39 4.09 -1.17
C LEU A 15 -7.70 5.38 -0.40
N ALA A 16 -7.87 6.51 -1.10
CA ALA A 16 -8.30 7.76 -0.48
C ALA A 16 -9.66 7.60 0.22
N VAL A 17 -10.63 6.97 -0.43
CA VAL A 17 -11.94 6.67 0.18
C VAL A 17 -11.81 5.73 1.38
N ILE A 18 -10.94 4.71 1.29
CA ILE A 18 -10.68 3.83 2.44
C ILE A 18 -10.11 4.64 3.62
N PHE A 19 -9.19 5.58 3.39
CA PHE A 19 -8.68 6.43 4.47
C PHE A 19 -9.73 7.37 5.05
N GLU A 20 -10.62 7.92 4.22
CA GLU A 20 -11.76 8.70 4.70
C GLU A 20 -12.68 7.88 5.61
N ASN A 21 -13.00 6.65 5.19
CA ASN A 21 -13.79 5.70 5.98
C ASN A 21 -13.09 5.35 7.29
N MET A 22 -11.78 5.05 7.24
CA MET A 22 -11.02 4.74 8.45
C MET A 22 -11.02 5.92 9.42
N ARG A 23 -10.85 7.15 8.92
CA ARG A 23 -10.87 8.36 9.78
C ARG A 23 -12.21 8.55 10.49
N LEU A 24 -13.33 8.18 9.87
CA LEU A 24 -14.64 8.19 10.53
C LEU A 24 -14.74 7.16 11.65
N LEU A 25 -14.19 5.97 11.43
CA LEU A 25 -14.24 4.87 12.38
C LEU A 25 -13.29 5.07 13.56
N THR A 26 -12.11 5.66 13.31
CA THR A 26 -11.06 5.84 14.31
C THR A 26 -11.08 7.21 14.98
N GLY A 27 -11.81 8.20 14.45
CA GLY A 27 -11.81 9.57 14.98
C GLY A 27 -10.42 10.21 14.99
N ASP A 28 -10.01 10.75 16.14
CA ASP A 28 -8.76 11.51 16.32
C ASP A 28 -7.52 10.64 16.63
N GLU A 29 -7.61 9.33 16.42
CA GLU A 29 -6.47 8.43 16.60
C GLU A 29 -5.31 8.77 15.66
N LYS A 30 -4.08 8.64 16.17
CA LYS A 30 -2.86 9.00 15.41
C LYS A 30 -2.54 8.04 14.27
N CYS A 31 -3.11 6.85 14.27
CA CYS A 31 -2.81 5.79 13.31
C CYS A 31 -4.09 5.32 12.61
N VAL A 32 -4.01 5.08 11.30
CA VAL A 32 -5.14 4.59 10.50
C VAL A 32 -5.69 3.26 11.05
N PHE A 33 -4.81 2.36 11.47
CA PHE A 33 -5.18 1.09 12.10
C PHE A 33 -4.92 1.13 13.61
N ALA A 34 -5.60 2.05 14.30
CA ALA A 34 -5.49 2.20 15.74
C ALA A 34 -6.13 1.04 16.52
N ARG A 35 -5.54 0.72 17.67
CA ARG A 35 -6.09 -0.23 18.64
C ARG A 35 -5.85 0.31 20.05
N PRO A 36 -6.69 1.25 20.53
CA PRO A 36 -6.39 2.04 21.74
C PRO A 36 -6.22 1.21 23.01
N ARG A 37 -6.89 0.06 23.10
CA ARG A 37 -6.82 -0.86 24.26
C ARG A 37 -5.58 -1.78 24.27
N ASN A 38 -4.70 -1.69 23.27
CA ASN A 38 -3.48 -2.50 23.19
C ASN A 38 -2.25 -1.71 23.66
N LYS A 39 -1.22 -2.40 24.19
CA LYS A 39 0.04 -1.76 24.64
C LYS A 39 0.74 -0.93 23.56
N SER A 40 0.66 -1.36 22.30
CA SER A 40 1.25 -0.65 21.16
C SER A 40 0.38 0.49 20.62
N GLY A 41 -0.89 0.58 21.02
CA GLY A 41 -1.87 1.52 20.46
C GLY A 41 -2.26 1.28 19.00
N VAL A 42 -1.68 0.27 18.33
CA VAL A 42 -1.90 -0.03 16.90
C VAL A 42 -2.19 -1.51 16.66
N LEU A 43 -2.81 -1.79 15.53
CA LEU A 43 -3.03 -3.14 15.02
C LEU A 43 -1.69 -3.84 14.75
N ASP A 44 -1.52 -5.06 15.26
CA ASP A 44 -0.34 -5.87 14.99
C ASP A 44 -0.47 -6.64 13.65
N GLU A 45 0.66 -6.90 13.00
CA GLU A 45 0.71 -7.61 11.71
C GLU A 45 0.03 -8.98 11.78
N ASN A 46 0.26 -9.74 12.86
CA ASN A 46 -0.34 -11.07 13.02
C ASN A 46 -1.86 -10.97 13.08
N ARG A 47 -2.42 -9.93 13.70
CA ARG A 47 -3.87 -9.69 13.70
C ARG A 47 -4.37 -9.35 12.32
N ALA A 48 -3.72 -8.44 11.59
CA ALA A 48 -4.08 -8.12 10.22
C ALA A 48 -4.07 -9.37 9.31
N LEU A 49 -3.03 -10.19 9.42
CA LEU A 49 -2.92 -11.45 8.68
C LEU A 49 -4.01 -12.47 9.04
N ARG A 50 -4.49 -12.50 10.29
CA ARG A 50 -5.61 -13.37 10.66
C ARG A 50 -6.88 -12.99 9.91
N GLU A 51 -7.19 -11.69 9.77
CA GLU A 51 -8.37 -11.25 9.02
C GLU A 51 -8.26 -11.64 7.54
N PHE A 52 -7.07 -11.49 6.92
CA PHE A 52 -6.86 -11.92 5.53
C PHE A 52 -6.99 -13.44 5.35
N LYS A 53 -6.53 -14.23 6.31
CA LYS A 53 -6.62 -15.70 6.27
C LYS A 53 -8.05 -16.25 6.38
N LEU A 54 -9.02 -15.43 6.77
CA LEU A 54 -10.44 -15.79 6.70
C LEU A 54 -10.93 -15.92 5.25
N PHE A 55 -10.29 -15.20 4.32
CA PHE A 55 -10.58 -15.31 2.89
C PHE A 55 -9.84 -16.49 2.24
N ASP A 56 -8.53 -16.60 2.51
CA ASP A 56 -7.70 -17.71 2.04
C ASP A 56 -6.55 -17.98 3.04
N PRO A 57 -6.48 -19.19 3.65
CA PRO A 57 -5.42 -19.56 4.60
C PRO A 57 -3.98 -19.44 4.06
N ALA A 58 -3.80 -19.48 2.74
CA ALA A 58 -2.50 -19.38 2.08
C ALA A 58 -1.95 -17.93 2.02
N ILE A 59 -2.77 -16.92 2.36
CA ILE A 59 -2.33 -15.53 2.32
C ILE A 59 -1.24 -15.26 3.37
N THR A 60 -0.17 -14.61 2.90
CA THR A 60 0.95 -14.12 3.72
C THR A 60 1.28 -12.68 3.34
N GLY A 61 1.91 -11.93 4.25
CA GLY A 61 2.34 -10.55 3.95
C GLY A 61 3.34 -10.48 2.80
N HIS A 62 4.27 -11.45 2.74
CA HIS A 62 5.19 -11.58 1.60
C HIS A 62 4.44 -11.93 0.31
N GLY A 63 3.45 -12.84 0.39
CA GLY A 63 2.61 -13.23 -0.74
C GLY A 63 1.89 -12.05 -1.38
N MET A 64 1.28 -11.17 -0.57
CA MET A 64 0.61 -9.95 -1.07
C MET A 64 1.55 -9.06 -1.89
N ARG A 65 2.76 -8.86 -1.39
CA ARG A 65 3.78 -8.06 -2.07
C ARG A 65 4.27 -8.73 -3.37
N THR A 66 4.43 -10.04 -3.37
CA THR A 66 4.78 -10.83 -4.56
C THR A 66 3.68 -10.81 -5.60
N THR A 67 2.41 -10.76 -5.19
CA THR A 67 1.27 -10.57 -6.09
C THR A 67 1.37 -9.24 -6.83
N PHE A 68 1.62 -8.13 -6.12
CA PHE A 68 1.80 -6.82 -6.75
C PHE A 68 2.99 -6.80 -7.73
N ARG A 69 4.13 -7.39 -7.34
CA ARG A 69 5.30 -7.51 -8.23
C ARG A 69 4.99 -8.32 -9.48
N THR A 70 4.33 -9.46 -9.31
CA THR A 70 3.97 -10.36 -10.42
C THR A 70 2.99 -9.67 -11.37
N TRP A 71 2.03 -8.92 -10.84
CA TRP A 71 1.09 -8.15 -11.63
C TRP A 71 1.82 -7.09 -12.49
N MET A 72 2.66 -6.24 -11.89
CA MET A 72 3.40 -5.20 -12.64
C MET A 72 4.24 -5.80 -13.77
N ARG A 73 4.87 -6.96 -13.53
CA ARG A 73 5.66 -7.67 -14.56
C ARG A 73 4.81 -8.21 -15.70
N LYS A 74 3.57 -8.64 -15.44
CA LYS A 74 2.67 -9.21 -16.44
C LYS A 74 1.94 -8.14 -17.25
N THR A 75 1.60 -7.00 -16.65
CA THR A 75 0.90 -5.90 -17.33
C THR A 75 1.84 -5.04 -18.18
N GLY A 76 3.16 -5.09 -17.93
CA GLY A 76 4.18 -4.86 -18.96
C GLY A 76 4.46 -3.40 -19.37
N SER A 77 3.83 -2.40 -18.74
CA SER A 77 3.98 -0.99 -19.18
C SER A 77 4.78 -0.09 -18.24
N TYR A 78 5.40 -0.62 -17.18
CA TYR A 78 6.13 0.21 -16.22
C TYR A 78 7.66 0.01 -16.31
N PRO A 79 8.45 1.09 -16.25
CA PRO A 79 9.90 0.98 -16.18
C PRO A 79 10.35 0.16 -14.97
N HIS A 80 11.42 -0.62 -15.14
CA HIS A 80 11.99 -1.46 -14.07
C HIS A 80 12.24 -0.66 -12.79
N ASP A 81 12.83 0.53 -12.91
CA ASP A 81 13.12 1.38 -11.77
C ASP A 81 11.89 1.87 -11.02
N VAL A 82 10.77 2.07 -11.70
CA VAL A 82 9.50 2.46 -11.08
C VAL A 82 8.96 1.29 -10.27
N MET A 83 8.97 0.07 -10.83
CA MET A 83 8.50 -1.15 -10.14
C MET A 83 9.32 -1.45 -8.88
N GLU A 84 10.65 -1.41 -8.96
CA GLU A 84 11.52 -1.68 -7.81
C GLU A 84 11.40 -0.60 -6.73
N THR A 85 11.23 0.67 -7.14
CA THR A 85 11.00 1.78 -6.20
C THR A 85 9.64 1.69 -5.54
N ALA A 86 8.58 1.30 -6.25
CA ALA A 86 7.24 1.09 -5.69
C ALA A 86 7.23 0.01 -4.60
N LEU A 87 8.11 -0.98 -4.72
CA LEU A 87 8.31 -1.98 -3.70
C LEU A 87 9.23 -1.48 -2.57
N SER A 88 9.97 -0.38 -2.67
CA SER A 88 11.03 -0.04 -1.70
C SER A 88 12.12 -1.12 -1.63
N HIS A 89 12.44 -1.77 -2.76
CA HIS A 89 13.62 -2.63 -2.82
C HIS A 89 14.89 -1.80 -2.71
N GLU A 90 15.89 -2.34 -2.00
CA GLU A 90 17.22 -1.74 -2.00
C GLU A 90 17.79 -1.80 -3.41
N LYS A 91 18.16 -0.63 -3.92
CA LYS A 91 18.86 -0.48 -5.20
C LYS A 91 20.36 -0.46 -4.96
N ASP A 92 21.11 -0.78 -5.99
CA ASP A 92 22.56 -0.73 -5.95
C ASP A 92 23.06 0.68 -5.59
N GLN A 93 24.18 0.77 -4.86
CA GLN A 93 24.62 2.05 -4.29
C GLN A 93 24.92 3.11 -5.36
N LEU A 94 25.43 2.67 -6.51
CA LEU A 94 25.71 3.52 -7.67
C LEU A 94 24.41 4.12 -8.24
N VAL A 95 23.41 3.26 -8.48
CA VAL A 95 22.09 3.68 -8.98
C VAL A 95 21.40 4.62 -7.99
N GLN A 96 21.51 4.36 -6.68
CA GLN A 96 20.96 5.27 -5.66
C GLN A 96 21.65 6.62 -5.61
N ALA A 97 22.96 6.70 -5.90
CA ALA A 97 23.68 7.96 -5.92
C ALA A 97 23.23 8.86 -7.08
N ASP A 98 22.84 8.25 -8.19
CA ASP A 98 22.34 8.96 -9.38
C ASP A 98 20.85 9.30 -9.31
N MET A 99 20.05 8.57 -8.51
CA MET A 99 18.62 8.85 -8.31
C MET A 99 18.39 10.09 -7.44
N ARG A 100 18.01 11.19 -8.09
CA ARG A 100 17.68 12.47 -7.43
C ARG A 100 16.29 12.52 -6.80
N ASP A 101 15.36 11.67 -7.22
CA ASP A 101 13.99 11.59 -6.72
C ASP A 101 13.53 10.13 -6.52
N ASP A 102 12.46 9.89 -5.76
CA ASP A 102 11.85 8.58 -5.53
C ASP A 102 10.79 8.19 -6.58
N LEU A 103 10.83 8.82 -7.76
CA LEU A 103 9.95 8.56 -8.90
C LEU A 103 8.47 8.64 -8.52
N LEU A 104 8.07 9.63 -7.71
CA LEU A 104 6.73 9.66 -7.12
C LEU A 104 5.64 9.80 -8.19
N GLU A 105 5.85 10.66 -9.17
CA GLU A 105 4.87 10.91 -10.23
C GLU A 105 4.79 9.76 -11.22
N GLU A 106 5.91 9.09 -11.52
CA GLU A 106 5.93 7.89 -12.35
C GLU A 106 5.31 6.67 -11.63
N ARG A 107 5.34 6.64 -10.29
CA ARG A 107 4.67 5.62 -9.49
C ARG A 107 3.17 5.87 -9.31
N ARG A 108 2.69 7.11 -9.50
CA ARG A 108 1.28 7.46 -9.35
C ARG A 108 0.35 6.62 -10.25
N PRO A 109 0.58 6.50 -11.58
CA PRO A 109 -0.27 5.66 -12.42
C PRO A 109 -0.19 4.18 -12.03
N VAL A 110 0.97 3.69 -11.59
CA VAL A 110 1.12 2.29 -11.13
C VAL A 110 0.18 1.96 -9.97
N MET A 111 0.09 2.86 -8.98
CA MET A 111 -0.78 2.66 -7.82
C MET A 111 -2.26 2.77 -8.20
N GLN A 112 -2.60 3.63 -9.15
CA GLN A 112 -3.96 3.77 -9.65
C GLN A 112 -4.39 2.54 -10.46
N ASP A 113 -3.59 2.14 -11.45
CA ASP A 113 -3.85 0.96 -12.29
C ASP A 113 -3.95 -0.32 -11.47
N TRP A 114 -3.16 -0.43 -10.39
CA TRP A 114 -3.27 -1.56 -9.45
C TRP A 114 -4.61 -1.58 -8.71
N ALA A 115 -5.05 -0.41 -8.23
CA ALA A 115 -6.34 -0.28 -7.56
C ALA A 115 -7.50 -0.57 -8.53
N ASP A 116 -7.40 -0.07 -9.77
CA ASP A 116 -8.39 -0.33 -10.81
C ASP A 116 -8.44 -1.80 -11.19
N TYR A 117 -7.28 -2.47 -11.30
CA TYR A 117 -7.21 -3.92 -11.54
C TYR A 117 -7.89 -4.73 -10.43
N LEU A 118 -7.65 -4.38 -9.17
CA LEU A 118 -8.24 -5.09 -8.02
C LEU A 118 -9.74 -4.87 -7.88
N THR A 119 -10.25 -3.71 -8.29
CA THR A 119 -11.64 -3.29 -8.07
C THR A 119 -12.49 -3.31 -9.33
N GLY A 120 -11.91 -3.60 -10.50
CA GLY A 120 -12.56 -3.37 -11.79
C GLY A 120 -12.88 -1.89 -12.04
N GLY A 121 -12.07 -0.98 -11.49
CA GLY A 121 -12.29 0.47 -11.52
C GLY A 121 -13.42 0.97 -10.62
N GLN A 122 -13.97 0.12 -9.75
CA GLN A 122 -15.07 0.50 -8.86
C GLN A 122 -14.54 1.20 -7.59
N MET A 123 -15.23 2.26 -7.20
CA MET A 123 -14.95 2.95 -5.95
C MET A 123 -15.51 2.14 -4.76
N PRO A 124 -14.75 2.01 -3.65
CA PRO A 124 -15.29 1.43 -2.43
C PRO A 124 -16.43 2.31 -1.87
N PRO A 125 -17.38 1.72 -1.12
CA PRO A 125 -18.48 2.47 -0.54
C PRO A 125 -17.96 3.53 0.42
N ARG A 126 -18.51 4.74 0.35
CA ARG A 126 -18.23 5.81 1.31
C ARG A 126 -19.17 5.67 2.49
N LEU A 127 -18.60 5.46 3.68
CA LEU A 127 -19.41 5.28 4.90
C LEU A 127 -20.19 6.54 5.26
N ARG A 128 -19.72 7.74 4.88
CA ARG A 128 -20.45 9.00 5.12
C ARG A 128 -21.81 9.04 4.44
N ASP A 129 -21.93 8.43 3.26
CA ASP A 129 -23.15 8.49 2.46
C ASP A 129 -24.22 7.51 2.98
N GLN A 130 -23.88 6.70 4.00
CA GLN A 130 -24.74 5.68 4.62
C GLN A 130 -25.14 6.03 6.05
N LEU A 131 -24.70 7.19 6.56
CA LEU A 131 -25.03 7.73 7.89
C LEU A 131 -26.14 8.78 7.77
#